data_AF-A0A4R2ZKD1-F1
#
_entry.id   AF-A0A4R2ZKD1-F1
#
_cell.length_a   1.000
_cell.length_b   1.000
_cell.length_c   1.000
_cell.angle_alpha   90.00
_cell.angle_beta   90.00
_cell.angle_gamma   90.00
#
_symmetry.space_group_name_H-M   'P 1'
#
loop_
_entity.id
_entity.type
_entity.pdbx_description
1 polymer ?
#
loop_
_entity_poly.entity_id
_entity_poly.type
_entity_poly.pdbx_seq_one_letter_code
_entity_poly.pdbx_strand_id
1 'polypeptide(L)' 'MEKTDLIIAQKDEDAWLHATNKDDIISLIKPHDGELGSHQVLRVTDAKLTDTNLPDIQKAIEVV' A
#
# COMPACT_ATOMS: atom_id res chain seq x y z
N MET A 1 -13.96 4.21 -10.87
CA MET A 1 -12.60 4.46 -10.34
C MET A 1 -12.41 3.45 -9.23
N GLU A 2 -11.45 2.55 -9.37
CA GLU A 2 -11.14 1.62 -8.28
C GLU A 2 -10.60 2.40 -7.07
N LYS A 3 -11.02 2.02 -5.86
CA LYS A 3 -10.56 2.66 -4.64
C LYS A 3 -9.20 2.06 -4.29
N THR A 4 -8.13 2.84 -4.46
CA THR A 4 -6.77 2.49 -4.05
C THR A 4 -6.34 3.37 -2.87
N ASP A 5 -5.37 2.89 -2.10
CA ASP A 5 -4.74 3.71 -1.06
C ASP A 5 -3.91 4.84 -1.69
N LEU A 6 -3.73 5.91 -0.92
CA LEU A 6 -2.83 7.00 -1.29
C LEU A 6 -1.38 6.57 -1.04
N ILE A 7 -0.55 6.63 -2.08
CA ILE A 7 0.88 6.34 -2.00
C ILE A 7 1.63 7.67 -2.16
N ILE A 8 2.31 8.11 -1.10
CA ILE A 8 3.19 9.27 -1.14
C ILE A 8 4.58 8.82 -1.60
N ALA A 9 5.09 9.43 -2.67
CA ALA A 9 6.43 9.13 -3.16
C ALA A 9 7.47 9.60 -2.14
N GLN A 10 8.60 8.90 -2.03
CA GLN A 10 9.65 9.23 -1.05
C GLN A 10 10.14 10.69 -1.17
N LYS A 11 10.23 11.22 -2.39
CA LYS A 11 10.60 12.62 -2.66
C LYS A 11 9.62 13.65 -2.06
N ASP A 12 8.38 13.24 -1.81
CA ASP A 12 7.29 14.09 -1.33
C ASP A 12 6.98 13.86 0.16
N GLU A 13 7.76 13.01 0.86
CA GLU A 13 7.54 12.67 2.28
C GLU A 13 7.58 13.90 3.18
N ASP A 14 8.60 14.74 3.05
CA ASP A 14 8.77 15.97 3.84
C ASP A 14 7.60 16.94 3.61
N ALA A 15 7.19 17.13 2.35
CA ALA A 15 6.05 17.96 1.99
C ALA A 15 4.75 17.42 2.60
N TRP A 16 4.56 16.10 2.66
CA TRP A 16 3.40 15.48 3.28
C TRP A 16 3.39 15.67 4.80
N LEU A 17 4.53 15.44 5.48
CA LEU A 17 4.64 15.55 6.93
C LEU A 17 4.54 16.99 7.45
N HIS A 18 4.92 17.98 6.62
CA HIS A 18 5.01 19.38 7.01
C HIS A 18 4.05 20.32 6.27
N ALA A 19 3.09 19.79 5.52
CA ALA A 19 2.05 20.60 4.91
C ALA A 19 1.27 21.38 5.99
N THR A 20 1.23 22.71 5.84
CA THR A 20 0.59 23.61 6.82
C THR A 20 -0.79 24.08 6.38
N ASN A 21 -1.13 23.87 5.11
CA ASN A 21 -2.43 24.25 4.55
C ASN A 21 -3.03 23.10 3.74
N LYS A 22 -4.34 23.20 3.51
CA LYS A 22 -5.14 22.17 2.85
C LYS A 22 -4.78 22.00 1.37
N ASP A 23 -4.43 23.07 0.69
CA ASP A 23 -4.19 23.06 -0.75
C ASP A 23 -2.92 22.27 -1.09
N ASP A 24 -1.88 22.41 -0.26
CA ASP A 24 -0.65 21.62 -0.35
C ASP A 24 -0.95 20.12 -0.20
N ILE A 25 -1.77 19.73 0.80
CA ILE A 25 -2.18 18.34 1.00
C ILE A 25 -2.93 17.81 -0.22
N ILE A 26 -3.89 18.58 -0.75
CA ILE A 26 -4.68 18.17 -1.93
C ILE A 26 -3.78 17.96 -3.14
N SER A 27 -2.76 18.78 -3.34
CA SER A 27 -1.81 18.65 -4.45
C SER A 27 -1.02 17.32 -4.43
N LEU A 28 -0.91 16.70 -3.25
CA LEU A 28 -0.26 15.41 -3.04
C LEU A 28 -1.22 14.22 -3.21
N ILE A 29 -2.54 14.44 -3.13
CA ILE A 29 -3.56 13.39 -3.33
C ILE A 29 -3.78 13.17 -4.83
N LYS A 30 -2.90 12.37 -5.43
CA LYS A 30 -2.94 12.00 -6.84
C LYS A 30 -2.61 10.51 -7.01
N PRO A 31 -2.98 9.88 -8.13
CA PRO A 31 -2.57 8.51 -8.42
C PRO A 31 -1.05 8.38 -8.39
N HIS A 32 -0.56 7.23 -7.91
CA HIS A 32 0.86 6.90 -7.96
C HIS A 32 1.35 6.88 -9.41
N ASP A 33 2.52 7.48 -9.67
CA ASP A 33 3.09 7.64 -11.01
C ASP A 33 3.94 6.43 -11.47
N GLY A 34 4.15 5.44 -10.59
CA GLY A 34 4.89 4.21 -10.87
C GLY A 34 4.04 2.98 -11.15
N GLU A 35 4.69 1.93 -11.68
CA GLU A 35 4.06 0.63 -11.86
C GLU A 35 3.91 -0.11 -10.51
N LEU A 36 2.70 -0.61 -10.25
CA LEU A 36 2.40 -1.42 -9.08
C LEU A 36 2.30 -2.89 -9.47
N GLY A 37 3.17 -3.71 -8.88
CA GLY A 37 3.10 -5.18 -8.98
C GLY A 37 2.14 -5.75 -7.94
N SER A 38 1.44 -6.83 -8.28
CA SER A 38 0.59 -7.57 -7.34
C SER A 38 0.59 -9.07 -7.68
N HIS A 39 0.47 -9.91 -6.66
CA HIS A 39 0.30 -11.35 -6.79
C HIS A 39 -0.60 -11.88 -5.67
N GLN A 40 -1.12 -13.09 -5.85
CA GLN A 40 -1.97 -13.73 -4.85
C GLN A 40 -1.11 -14.35 -3.74
N VAL A 41 -1.52 -14.14 -2.48
CA VAL A 41 -0.85 -14.63 -1.28
C VAL A 41 -1.80 -15.46 -0.40
N LEU A 42 -1.26 -16.09 0.65
CA LEU A 42 -2.07 -16.76 1.68
C LEU A 42 -3.05 -15.76 2.31
N ARG A 43 -4.29 -16.19 2.56
CA ARG A 43 -5.33 -15.34 3.13
C ARG A 43 -5.01 -14.95 4.58
N VAL A 44 -4.49 -13.75 4.81
CA VAL A 44 -4.07 -13.27 6.15
C VAL A 44 -5.21 -12.95 7.12
N THR A 45 -6.45 -12.84 6.64
CA THR A 45 -7.61 -12.45 7.49
C THR A 45 -8.45 -13.63 7.95
N ASP A 46 -8.00 -14.88 7.73
CA ASP A 46 -8.77 -16.05 8.14
C ASP A 46 -8.64 -16.29 9.65
N ALA A 47 -9.77 -16.36 10.36
CA ALA A 47 -9.81 -16.61 11.79
C ALA A 47 -9.19 -17.97 12.19
N LYS A 48 -8.99 -18.89 11.24
CA LYS A 48 -8.33 -20.17 11.45
C LYS A 48 -6.80 -20.10 11.38
N LEU A 49 -6.23 -19.01 10.84
CA LEU A 49 -4.79 -18.77 10.89
C LEU A 49 -4.44 -18.17 12.24
N THR A 50 -3.80 -18.94 13.09
CA THR A 50 -3.40 -18.52 14.44
C THR A 50 -2.17 -17.62 14.45
N ASP A 51 -1.35 -17.64 13.39
CA ASP A 51 -0.19 -16.76 13.25
C ASP A 51 -0.03 -16.32 11.79
N THR A 52 0.05 -15.00 11.59
CA THR A 52 0.28 -14.35 10.29
C THR A 52 1.57 -13.54 10.30
N ASN A 53 2.29 -13.50 11.42
CA ASN A 53 3.58 -12.84 11.55
C ASN A 53 4.72 -13.76 11.09
N LEU A 54 4.59 -14.22 9.83
CA LEU A 54 5.54 -15.12 9.20
C LEU A 54 6.32 -14.37 8.12
N PRO A 55 7.64 -14.60 7.98
CA PRO A 55 8.46 -13.89 7.00
C PRO A 55 8.06 -14.18 5.54
N ASP A 56 7.32 -15.27 5.31
CA ASP A 56 6.85 -15.71 3.99
C ASP A 56 5.37 -15.41 3.73
N ILE A 57 4.69 -14.66 4.61
CA ILE A 57 3.25 -14.38 4.50
C ILE A 57 2.87 -13.67 3.18
N GLN A 58 3.82 -12.96 2.56
CA GLN A 58 3.65 -12.26 1.28
C GLN A 58 4.18 -13.04 0.06
N LYS A 59 4.65 -14.29 0.20
CA LYS A 59 5.09 -15.07 -0.96
C LYS A 59 3.90 -15.44 -1.85
N ALA A 60 4.15 -15.48 -3.16
CA ALA A 60 3.16 -15.93 -4.13
C ALA A 60 2.76 -17.38 -3.84
N ILE A 61 1.46 -17.67 -3.91
CA ILE A 61 0.99 -19.05 -3.84
C ILE A 61 1.32 -19.78 -5.15
N GLU A 62 1.85 -21.00 -5.04
CA GLU A 62 1.99 -21.89 -6.18
C GLU A 62 0.62 -22.51 -6.46
N VAL A 63 0.08 -22.26 -7.65
CA VAL A 63 -1.14 -22.94 -8.12
C VAL A 63 -0.70 -24.31 -8.63
N VAL A 64 -1.02 -25.36 -7.88
CA VAL A 64 -0.86 -26.76 -8.31
C VAL A 64 -2.00 -27.15 -9.25
#